data_AF-A0A7J8HII5-F1
#
_entry.id   AF-A0A7J8HII5-F1
#
_cell.length_a   1.000
_cell.length_b   1.000
_cell.length_c   1.000
_cell.angle_alpha   90.00
_cell.angle_beta   90.00
_cell.angle_gamma   90.00
#
_symmetry.space_group_name_H-M   'P 1'
#
loop_
_entity.id
_entity.type
_entity.pdbx_description
1 polymer ?
#
loop_
_entity_poly.entity_id
_entity_poly.type
_entity_poly.pdbx_seq_one_letter_code
_entity_poly.pdbx_strand_id
1 'polypeptide(L)'
;MTTLRAFTCDDLFRFNNINLDPLTETYGIPFYLQYLAHWPEYFIVAEAPGGELMGYIMGKAEGSVAREEWHGHVTALSVAPEFRRLGLAAKLMELLEEISER
;
A
#
# COMPACT_ATOMS: atom_id res chain seq x y z
N MET A 1 -13.30 -0.32 14.90
CA MET A 1 -13.32 -1.09 13.64
C MET A 1 -12.06 -0.75 12.85
N THR A 2 -11.49 -1.67 12.08
CA THR A 2 -10.38 -1.34 11.15
C THR A 2 -10.87 -0.38 10.08
N THR A 3 -10.07 0.64 9.78
CA THR A 3 -10.37 1.65 8.77
C THR A 3 -9.35 1.54 7.63
N LEU A 4 -9.84 1.47 6.40
CA LEU A 4 -9.01 1.62 5.20
C LEU A 4 -9.05 3.10 4.79
N ARG A 5 -7.89 3.69 4.51
CA ARG A 5 -7.79 5.08 4.06
C ARG A 5 -6.58 5.28 3.16
N ALA A 6 -6.59 6.41 2.45
CA ALA A 6 -5.42 6.85 1.71
C ALA A 6 -4.20 6.97 2.63
N PHE A 7 -3.04 6.54 2.11
CA PHE A 7 -1.76 6.74 2.76
C PHE A 7 -1.38 8.22 2.70
N THR A 8 -0.73 8.70 3.75
CA THR A 8 -0.25 10.08 3.87
C THR A 8 1.25 10.10 4.16
N CYS A 9 1.92 11.23 3.91
CA CYS A 9 3.36 11.36 4.19
C CYS A 9 3.69 11.08 5.67
N ASP A 10 2.80 11.43 6.60
CA ASP A 10 2.96 11.17 8.04
C ASP A 10 3.02 9.66 8.38
N ASP A 11 2.41 8.81 7.56
CA ASP A 11 2.42 7.36 7.79
C ASP A 11 3.82 6.74 7.62
N LEU A 12 4.72 7.38 6.86
CA LEU A 12 6.13 6.96 6.73
C LEU A 12 6.88 6.99 8.08
N PHE A 13 6.42 7.79 9.03
CA PHE A 13 7.02 7.85 10.37
C PHE A 13 6.35 6.88 11.36
N ARG A 14 5.27 6.20 10.96
CA ARG A 14 4.45 5.31 11.81
C ARG A 14 4.53 3.84 11.38
N PHE A 15 4.90 3.54 10.14
CA PHE A 15 4.86 2.18 9.59
C PHE A 15 6.07 1.28 9.90
N ASN A 16 6.97 1.69 10.80
CA ASN A 16 8.19 0.93 11.12
C ASN A 16 7.91 -0.53 11.50
N ASN A 17 6.86 -0.81 12.30
CA ASN A 17 6.55 -2.20 12.68
C ASN A 17 6.20 -3.08 11.45
N ILE A 18 5.54 -2.50 10.44
CA ILE A 18 5.20 -3.21 9.19
C ILE A 18 6.45 -3.44 8.33
N ASN A 19 7.38 -2.46 8.32
CA ASN A 19 8.59 -2.50 7.51
C ASN A 19 9.77 -3.25 8.15
N LEU A 20 9.75 -3.46 9.46
CA LEU A 20 10.72 -4.31 10.16
C LEU A 20 10.42 -5.80 10.01
N ASP A 21 9.32 -6.14 9.34
CA ASP A 21 9.01 -7.50 8.95
C ASP A 21 10.07 -8.03 7.97
N PRO A 22 10.70 -9.20 8.24
CA PRO A 22 11.74 -9.75 7.37
C PRO A 22 11.29 -10.02 5.93
N LEU A 23 9.98 -10.10 5.69
CA LEU A 23 9.41 -10.34 4.36
C LEU A 23 9.02 -9.06 3.63
N THR A 24 9.13 -7.90 4.29
CA THR A 24 8.84 -6.60 3.68
C THR A 24 10.09 -6.04 3.02
N GLU A 25 10.06 -5.89 1.70
CA GLU A 25 11.06 -5.11 0.99
C GLU A 25 10.87 -3.62 1.35
N THR A 26 11.95 -2.94 1.76
CA THR A 26 11.89 -1.55 2.22
C THR A 26 12.68 -0.64 1.30
N TYR A 27 12.20 0.58 1.11
CA TYR A 27 12.80 1.56 0.21
C TYR A 27 13.26 2.81 0.95
N GLY A 28 14.09 3.64 0.32
CA GLY A 28 14.39 4.97 0.84
C GLY A 28 13.16 5.89 0.80
N ILE A 29 13.08 6.85 1.72
CA ILE A 29 12.00 7.87 1.75
C ILE A 29 11.74 8.52 0.37
N PRO A 30 12.75 8.89 -0.43
CA PRO A 30 12.51 9.48 -1.76
C PRO A 30 11.66 8.60 -2.68
N PHE A 31 11.81 7.27 -2.59
CA PHE A 31 11.05 6.33 -3.42
C PHE A 31 9.57 6.33 -3.06
N TYR A 32 9.26 6.24 -1.76
CA TYR A 32 7.88 6.33 -1.27
C TYR A 32 7.21 7.65 -1.66
N LEU A 33 7.91 8.78 -1.45
CA LEU A 33 7.36 10.10 -1.78
C LEU A 33 7.18 10.30 -3.28
N GLN A 34 8.12 9.80 -4.10
CA GLN A 34 7.98 9.87 -5.56
C GLN A 34 6.74 9.11 -6.01
N TYR A 35 6.55 7.89 -5.53
CA TYR A 35 5.39 7.09 -5.91
C TYR A 35 4.08 7.69 -5.40
N LEU A 36 4.04 8.15 -4.14
CA LEU A 36 2.87 8.80 -3.57
C LEU A 36 2.49 10.08 -4.34
N ALA A 37 3.47 10.80 -4.88
CA ALA A 37 3.23 12.00 -5.69
C ALA A 37 2.68 11.68 -7.09
N HIS A 38 3.02 10.52 -7.67
CA HIS A 38 2.59 10.12 -9.02
C HIS A 38 1.29 9.31 -9.01
N TRP A 39 1.08 8.47 -8.00
CA TRP A 39 -0.06 7.55 -7.88
C TRP A 39 -0.63 7.55 -6.45
N PRO A 40 -1.11 8.69 -5.93
CA PRO A 40 -1.62 8.78 -4.56
C PRO A 40 -2.78 7.82 -4.28
N GLU A 41 -3.60 7.52 -5.29
CA GLU A 41 -4.71 6.58 -5.21
C GLU A 41 -4.27 5.12 -5.12
N TYR A 42 -3.05 4.77 -5.58
CA TYR A 42 -2.49 3.42 -5.47
C TYR A 42 -1.89 3.12 -4.08
N PHE A 43 -2.02 4.05 -3.13
CA PHE A 43 -1.44 3.96 -1.80
C PHE A 43 -2.52 3.94 -0.73
N ILE A 44 -2.72 2.78 -0.10
CA ILE A 44 -3.74 2.59 0.94
C ILE A 44 -3.12 1.97 2.19
N VAL A 45 -3.61 2.40 3.34
CA VAL A 45 -3.25 1.84 4.64
C VAL A 45 -4.48 1.31 5.37
N ALA A 46 -4.28 0.22 6.11
CA ALA A 46 -5.22 -0.28 7.10
C ALA A 46 -4.81 0.21 8.49
N GLU A 47 -5.72 0.89 9.19
CA GLU A 47 -5.49 1.45 10.52
C GLU A 47 -6.42 0.80 11.55
N ALA A 48 -5.85 0.43 12.68
CA ALA A 48 -6.56 -0.12 13.82
C ALA A 48 -7.39 0.98 14.52
N PRO A 49 -8.40 0.61 15.33
CA PRO A 49 -9.20 1.59 16.06
C PRO A 49 -8.39 2.48 17.01
N GLY A 50 -7.23 1.98 17.49
CA GLY A 50 -6.30 2.72 18.35
C GLY A 50 -5.32 3.62 17.60
N GLY A 51 -5.45 3.73 16.27
CA GLY A 51 -4.53 4.49 15.44
C GLY A 51 -3.22 3.77 15.12
N GLU A 52 -3.14 2.46 15.32
CA GLU A 52 -1.95 1.71 14.92
C GLU A 52 -2.05 1.30 13.44
N LEU A 53 -0.98 1.46 12.68
CA LEU A 53 -0.98 1.00 11.29
C LEU A 53 -0.85 -0.53 11.27
N MET A 54 -1.82 -1.18 10.63
CA MET A 54 -1.92 -2.63 10.58
C MET A 54 -1.22 -3.22 9.35
N GLY A 55 -1.22 -2.48 8.24
CA GLY A 55 -0.64 -2.89 6.97
C GLY A 55 -0.87 -1.84 5.89
N TYR A 56 -0.13 -1.91 4.79
CA TYR A 56 -0.29 -1.01 3.66
C TYR A 56 -0.11 -1.75 2.35
N ILE A 57 -0.65 -1.15 1.29
CA ILE A 57 -0.36 -1.50 -0.09
C ILE A 57 0.10 -0.25 -0.82
N MET A 58 1.11 -0.41 -1.67
CA MET A 58 1.52 0.59 -2.63
C MET A 58 1.67 -0.04 -4.01
N GLY A 59 1.18 0.67 -5.01
CA GLY A 59 1.34 0.31 -6.40
C GLY A 59 1.68 1.51 -7.27
N LYS A 60 1.68 1.23 -8.58
CA LYS A 60 1.83 2.22 -9.65
C LYS A 60 1.08 1.72 -10.88
N ALA A 61 0.79 2.62 -11.81
CA ALA A 61 0.42 2.21 -13.16
C ALA A 61 1.68 2.02 -14.02
N GLU A 62 1.71 0.96 -14.82
CA GLU A 62 2.79 0.64 -15.76
C GLU A 62 2.23 0.28 -17.14
N GLY A 63 3.14 0.24 -18.12
CA GLY A 63 2.81 -0.12 -19.50
C GLY A 63 2.65 1.08 -20.42
N SER A 64 2.28 0.79 -21.67
CA SER A 64 2.10 1.79 -22.72
C SER A 64 0.71 1.66 -23.34
N VAL A 65 -0.02 2.76 -23.38
CA VAL A 65 -1.31 2.86 -24.08
C VAL A 65 -1.15 2.47 -25.55
N ALA A 66 -0.03 2.84 -26.17
CA ALA A 66 0.23 2.53 -27.58
C ALA A 66 0.45 1.03 -27.86
N ARG A 67 0.72 0.23 -26.83
CA ARG A 67 0.91 -1.22 -26.94
C ARG A 67 -0.25 -2.02 -26.34
N GLU A 68 -1.31 -1.37 -25.86
CA GLU A 68 -2.42 -2.01 -25.13
C GLU A 68 -1.94 -2.84 -23.92
N GLU A 69 -0.80 -2.47 -23.33
CA GLU A 69 -0.17 -3.17 -22.20
C GLU A 69 -0.35 -2.40 -20.88
N TRP A 70 -1.32 -1.49 -20.78
CA TRP A 70 -1.54 -0.69 -19.57
C TRP A 70 -2.09 -1.55 -18.43
N HIS A 71 -1.44 -1.54 -17.27
CA HIS A 71 -1.85 -2.33 -16.10
C HIS A 71 -1.40 -1.71 -14.77
N GLY A 72 -2.08 -2.07 -13.69
CA GLY A 72 -1.64 -1.79 -12.33
C GLY A 72 -0.52 -2.74 -11.89
N HIS A 73 0.43 -2.23 -11.12
CA HIS A 73 1.55 -2.98 -10.57
C HIS A 73 1.61 -2.80 -9.05
N VAL A 74 1.52 -3.92 -8.31
CA VAL A 74 1.73 -3.94 -6.86
C VAL A 74 3.23 -3.85 -6.59
N THR A 75 3.67 -2.79 -5.92
CA THR A 75 5.09 -2.60 -5.58
C THR A 75 5.43 -3.16 -4.20
N ALA A 76 4.54 -2.97 -3.22
CA ALA A 76 4.67 -3.61 -1.91
C ALA A 76 3.29 -3.81 -1.27
N LEU A 77 3.12 -4.94 -0.59
CA LEU A 77 1.97 -5.26 0.24
C LEU A 77 2.47 -5.96 1.49
N SER A 78 2.25 -5.33 2.65
CA SER A 78 2.70 -5.87 3.93
C SER A 78 1.66 -5.64 5.03
N VAL A 79 1.53 -6.63 5.90
CA VAL A 79 0.66 -6.60 7.09
C VAL A 79 1.51 -7.02 8.29
N ALA A 80 1.48 -6.20 9.34
CA ALA A 80 2.27 -6.45 10.55
C ALA A 80 1.89 -7.83 11.16
N PRO A 81 2.87 -8.59 11.68
CA PRO A 81 2.67 -9.96 12.14
C PRO A 81 1.45 -10.21 13.04
N GLU A 82 1.20 -9.31 13.99
CA GLU A 82 0.09 -9.33 14.95
C GLU A 82 -1.29 -9.11 14.32
N PHE A 83 -1.37 -8.53 13.12
CA PHE A 83 -2.61 -8.26 12.40
C PHE A 83 -2.86 -9.21 11.22
N ARG A 84 -2.01 -10.24 11.05
CA ARG A 84 -2.18 -11.26 10.01
C ARG A 84 -3.39 -12.14 10.27
N ARG A 85 -3.85 -12.84 9.22
CA ARG A 85 -5.03 -13.73 9.20
C ARG A 85 -6.38 -13.03 9.49
N LEU A 86 -6.42 -11.71 9.43
CA LEU A 86 -7.65 -10.90 9.52
C LEU A 86 -8.26 -10.55 8.15
N GLY A 87 -7.68 -11.07 7.05
CA GLY A 87 -8.12 -10.75 5.68
C GLY A 87 -7.70 -9.36 5.17
N LEU A 88 -6.82 -8.64 5.89
CA LEU A 88 -6.39 -7.28 5.52
C LEU A 88 -5.69 -7.23 4.17
N ALA A 89 -4.78 -8.16 3.90
CA ALA A 89 -4.06 -8.21 2.61
C ALA A 89 -5.02 -8.41 1.43
N ALA A 90 -6.04 -9.26 1.59
CA ALA A 90 -7.06 -9.46 0.55
C ALA A 90 -7.85 -8.17 0.30
N LYS A 91 -8.31 -7.50 1.37
CA LYS A 91 -9.02 -6.21 1.24
C LYS A 91 -8.19 -5.11 0.59
N LEU A 92 -6.88 -5.04 0.92
CA LEU A 92 -5.97 -4.07 0.32
C LEU A 92 -5.75 -4.35 -1.17
N MET A 93 -5.62 -5.62 -1.55
CA MET A 93 -5.53 -6.05 -2.96
C MET A 93 -6.81 -5.74 -3.74
N GLU A 94 -7.97 -6.12 -3.21
CA GLU A 94 -9.28 -5.84 -3.82
C GLU A 94 -9.44 -4.34 -4.14
N LEU A 95 -9.04 -3.47 -3.20
CA LEU A 95 -9.14 -2.03 -3.42
C LEU A 95 -8.19 -1.54 -4.51
N LEU A 96 -6.96 -2.04 -4.54
CA LEU A 96 -5.99 -1.64 -5.56
C LEU A 96 -6.38 -2.14 -6.96
N GLU A 97 -6.98 -3.33 -7.04
CA GLU A 97 -7.55 -3.88 -8.26
C GLU A 97 -8.70 -3.00 -8.76
N GLU A 98 -9.64 -2.61 -7.89
CA GLU A 98 -10.73 -1.69 -8.23
C GLU A 98 -10.21 -0.33 -8.73
N ILE A 99 -9.14 0.18 -8.13
CA ILE A 99 -8.50 1.44 -8.59
C ILE A 99 -7.83 1.25 -9.95
N SER A 100 -7.24 0.09 -10.22
CA SER A 100 -6.48 -0.17 -11.45
C SER A 100 -7.35 -0.43 -12.67
N GLU A 101 -8.60 -0.86 -12.47
CA GLU A 101 -9.57 -1.12 -13.54
C GLU A 101 -10.38 0.13 -13.96
N ARG A 102 -10.24 1.23 -13.22
CA ARG A 102 -10.93 2.50 -13.49
C ARG A 102 -10.13 3.43 -14.39
#